data_AF-A0A7V7DUS1-F1
#
_entry.id   AF-A0A7V7DUS1-F1
#
_cell.length_a   1.000
_cell.length_b   1.000
_cell.length_c   1.000
_cell.angle_alpha   90.00
_cell.angle_beta   90.00
_cell.angle_gamma   90.00
#
_symmetry.space_group_name_H-M   'P 1'
#
loop_
_entity.id
_entity.type
_entity.pdbx_description
1 polymer ?
#
loop_
_entity_poly.entity_id
_entity_poly.type
_entity_poly.pdbx_seq_one_letter_code
_entity_poly.pdbx_strand_id
1 'polypeptide(L)'
;MNRNLNRRNFIKTAVLGTTGLAFPGCFGASARLSVPATKTKRPNLIYVFADQLGYIHCGYAGSKKASTPNIDRLASQAVNFCNAVSNMPVCSAYRASLFTGKYPTSTGMVINELRMNTNHECFGHVLTRAGYQTGYIGKWHLYANKLGNHHDPKNSYVPPGPDRLGFNGYWAAYNFHHNYYNAYYHTDSTKKISYGKGVYEPDAQTDMAADFLQNTAKSDKPFALFLSYGTPHDPWSDNTSRESTGICSRTLSFPSHPITRTQTTSTPMPGAGYQRSNATNLSTGGGTTMRWRPTWTGI
;
A
#
# COMPACT_ATOMS: atom_id res chain seq x y z
N MET A 1 11.70 18.07 12.07
CA MET A 1 11.04 16.76 12.31
C MET A 1 10.56 16.73 13.75
N ASN A 2 9.25 16.67 13.98
CA ASN A 2 8.67 16.73 15.32
C ASN A 2 8.82 15.35 16.01
N ARG A 3 9.65 15.25 17.05
CA ARG A 3 10.11 13.99 17.67
C ARG A 3 9.06 13.22 18.50
N ASN A 4 7.79 13.63 18.51
CA ASN A 4 6.83 13.20 19.55
C ASN A 4 5.64 12.32 19.09
N LEU A 5 5.62 11.85 17.84
CA LEU A 5 4.60 10.89 17.41
C LEU A 5 5.11 9.45 17.62
N ASN A 6 4.79 8.86 18.77
CA ASN A 6 4.94 7.43 19.00
C ASN A 6 3.57 6.72 18.93
N ARG A 7 3.58 5.39 18.78
CA ARG A 7 2.37 4.54 18.62
C ARG A 7 1.30 4.81 19.69
N ARG A 8 1.71 5.06 20.93
CA ARG A 8 0.80 5.34 22.05
C ARG A 8 0.14 6.71 21.91
N ASN A 9 0.88 7.71 21.46
CA ASN A 9 0.35 9.06 21.24
C ASN A 9 -0.62 9.09 20.06
N PHE A 10 -0.34 8.36 18.97
CA PHE A 10 -1.27 8.24 17.85
C PHE A 10 -2.62 7.61 18.26
N ILE A 11 -2.59 6.52 19.03
CA ILE A 11 -3.82 5.86 19.51
C ILE A 11 -4.57 6.76 20.51
N LYS A 12 -3.85 7.47 21.41
CA LYS A 12 -4.48 8.37 22.39
C LYS A 12 -5.18 9.55 21.72
N THR A 13 -4.57 10.17 20.71
CA THR A 13 -5.19 11.28 19.98
C THR A 13 -6.43 10.81 19.20
N ALA A 14 -6.49 9.55 18.78
CA ALA A 14 -7.68 8.98 18.15
C ALA A 14 -8.83 8.69 19.13
N VAL A 15 -8.55 8.56 20.45
CA VAL A 15 -9.55 8.21 21.48
C VAL A 15 -10.02 9.41 22.30
N LEU A 16 -9.23 10.50 22.38
CA LEU A 16 -9.57 11.71 23.16
C LEU A 16 -10.70 12.58 22.57
N GLY A 17 -11.39 12.14 21.51
CA GLY A 17 -12.60 12.80 21.01
C GLY A 17 -13.85 12.61 21.88
N THR A 18 -13.81 11.79 22.93
CA THR A 18 -14.98 11.52 23.78
C THR A 18 -14.58 11.42 25.25
N THR A 19 -14.72 12.50 26.01
CA THR A 19 -14.96 12.44 27.48
C THR A 19 -15.38 13.83 27.96
N GLY A 20 -16.69 14.03 28.13
CA GLY A 20 -17.24 15.21 28.81
C GLY A 20 -17.14 15.04 30.33
N LEU A 21 -16.59 16.04 31.00
CA LEU A 21 -16.55 16.16 32.46
C LEU A 21 -17.93 16.56 32.99
N ALA A 22 -18.46 15.80 33.96
CA ALA A 22 -19.71 16.08 34.65
C ALA A 22 -19.44 16.89 35.94
N PHE A 23 -20.16 18.01 36.11
CA PHE A 23 -20.32 18.74 37.37
C PHE A 23 -21.76 18.54 37.87
N PRO A 24 -22.00 18.33 39.18
CA PRO A 24 -23.36 18.21 39.72
C PRO A 24 -23.89 19.58 40.16
N GLY A 25 -25.06 19.98 39.66
CA GLY A 25 -25.78 21.13 40.23
C GLY A 25 -26.82 21.76 39.30
N CYS A 26 -28.06 21.85 39.80
CA CYS A 26 -29.24 22.54 39.26
C CYS A 26 -30.03 21.85 38.13
N PHE A 27 -31.16 21.25 38.53
CA PHE A 27 -32.31 20.93 37.69
C PHE A 27 -32.97 22.22 37.18
N GLY A 28 -32.43 22.78 36.10
CA GLY A 28 -33.17 23.64 35.18
C GLY A 28 -33.40 22.87 33.89
N ALA A 29 -34.59 22.96 33.30
CA ALA A 29 -34.92 22.32 32.03
C ALA A 29 -34.02 22.87 30.90
N SER A 30 -32.80 22.33 30.78
CA SER A 30 -31.92 22.57 29.64
C SER A 30 -32.56 21.91 28.43
N ALA A 31 -33.11 22.74 27.54
CA ALA A 31 -33.30 22.33 26.16
C ALA A 31 -31.97 21.74 25.67
N ARG A 32 -31.95 20.42 25.50
CA ARG A 32 -30.81 19.72 24.91
C ARG A 32 -30.74 20.24 23.48
N LEU A 33 -29.85 21.22 23.23
CA LEU A 33 -29.43 21.50 21.86
C LEU A 33 -28.87 20.20 21.32
N SER A 34 -29.66 19.53 20.50
CA SER A 34 -29.20 18.46 19.64
C SER A 34 -28.15 19.06 18.74
N VAL A 35 -26.87 18.95 19.12
CA VAL A 35 -25.78 19.15 18.18
C VAL A 35 -26.03 18.15 17.06
N PRO A 36 -26.28 18.59 15.82
CA PRO A 36 -26.46 17.66 14.72
C PRO A 36 -25.20 16.81 14.69
N ALA A 37 -25.34 15.51 14.94
CA ALA A 37 -24.26 14.58 14.72
C ALA A 37 -23.95 14.65 13.23
N THR A 38 -22.95 15.47 12.85
CA THR A 38 -22.41 15.48 11.51
C THR A 38 -21.98 14.05 11.26
N LYS A 39 -22.74 13.34 10.43
CA LYS A 39 -22.48 11.95 10.04
C LYS A 39 -21.07 11.95 9.45
N THR A 40 -20.07 11.61 10.27
CA THR A 40 -18.67 11.66 9.87
C THR A 40 -18.53 10.71 8.69
N LYS A 41 -18.35 11.27 7.49
CA LYS A 41 -18.24 10.47 6.28
C LYS A 41 -17.06 9.52 6.47
N ARG A 42 -17.32 8.22 6.34
CA ARG A 42 -16.27 7.20 6.43
C ARG A 42 -15.27 7.48 5.30
N PRO A 43 -13.95 7.45 5.58
CA PRO A 43 -12.95 7.71 4.56
C PRO A 43 -12.92 6.56 3.56
N ASN A 44 -12.65 6.89 2.30
CA ASN A 44 -12.26 5.90 1.29
C ASN A 44 -10.83 5.43 1.54
N LEU A 45 -10.51 4.22 1.08
CA LEU A 45 -9.17 3.65 1.18
C LEU A 45 -8.65 3.29 -0.21
N ILE A 46 -7.43 3.72 -0.52
CA ILE A 46 -6.66 3.24 -1.67
C ILE A 46 -5.32 2.77 -1.13
N TYR A 47 -5.05 1.48 -1.23
CA TYR A 47 -3.81 0.86 -0.81
C TYR A 47 -3.01 0.43 -2.05
N VAL A 48 -2.00 1.22 -2.40
CA VAL A 48 -1.13 0.98 -3.56
C VAL A 48 0.19 0.42 -3.05
N PHE A 49 0.61 -0.73 -3.60
CA PHE A 49 1.89 -1.32 -3.28
C PHE A 49 2.47 -2.06 -4.48
N ALA A 50 3.81 -2.09 -4.54
CA ALA A 50 4.58 -2.65 -5.63
C ALA A 50 5.45 -3.79 -5.09
N ASP A 51 5.49 -4.90 -5.81
CA ASP A 51 6.27 -6.07 -5.42
C ASP A 51 7.77 -5.80 -5.57
N GLN A 52 8.55 -6.15 -4.55
CA GLN A 52 10.01 -5.94 -4.50
C GLN A 52 10.49 -4.48 -4.64
N LEU A 53 9.64 -3.49 -4.40
CA LEU A 53 10.07 -2.09 -4.36
C LEU A 53 10.81 -1.77 -3.05
N GLY A 54 12.14 -1.64 -3.13
CA GLY A 54 12.98 -1.20 -2.03
C GLY A 54 12.94 0.33 -1.80
N TYR A 55 12.95 0.75 -0.54
CA TYR A 55 13.01 2.17 -0.12
C TYR A 55 14.15 2.94 -0.82
N ILE A 56 15.33 2.34 -0.92
CA ILE A 56 16.53 2.94 -1.52
C ILE A 56 16.41 3.18 -3.03
N HIS A 57 15.35 2.69 -3.68
CA HIS A 57 15.10 2.91 -5.10
C HIS A 57 14.21 4.12 -5.38
N CYS A 58 13.75 4.86 -4.37
CA CYS A 58 12.93 6.05 -4.56
C CYS A 58 13.78 7.33 -4.51
N GLY A 59 13.43 8.32 -5.35
CA GLY A 59 14.09 9.63 -5.41
C GLY A 59 14.01 10.38 -4.08
N TYR A 60 12.86 10.36 -3.41
CA TYR A 60 12.70 10.98 -2.09
C TYR A 60 13.61 10.36 -1.00
N ALA A 61 14.07 9.13 -1.20
CA ALA A 61 15.01 8.42 -0.33
C ALA A 61 16.48 8.65 -0.72
N GLY A 62 16.74 9.50 -1.73
CA GLY A 62 18.08 9.84 -2.22
C GLY A 62 18.59 8.97 -3.36
N SER A 63 17.75 8.14 -3.99
CA SER A 63 18.14 7.38 -5.17
C SER A 63 18.53 8.32 -6.32
N LYS A 64 19.72 8.10 -6.89
CA LYS A 64 20.19 8.79 -8.11
C LYS A 64 19.96 7.98 -9.39
N LYS A 65 19.52 6.72 -9.25
CA LYS A 65 19.40 5.77 -10.37
C LYS A 65 17.96 5.66 -10.90
N ALA A 66 16.97 6.03 -10.10
CA ALA A 66 15.56 5.91 -10.45
C ALA A 66 14.89 7.29 -10.42
N SER A 67 14.02 7.54 -11.39
CA SER A 67 13.18 8.73 -11.44
C SER A 67 11.77 8.36 -10.95
N THR A 68 11.37 8.89 -9.79
CA THR A 68 10.06 8.58 -9.16
C THR A 68 9.26 9.84 -8.83
N PRO A 69 9.08 10.80 -9.76
CA PRO A 69 8.55 12.13 -9.44
C PRO A 69 7.15 12.10 -8.80
N ASN A 70 6.30 11.14 -9.16
CA ASN A 70 4.97 11.00 -8.57
C ASN A 70 5.02 10.46 -7.12
N ILE A 71 5.91 9.50 -6.84
CA ILE A 71 6.11 8.98 -5.48
C ILE A 71 6.77 10.05 -4.61
N ASP A 72 7.73 10.79 -5.16
CA ASP A 72 8.42 11.87 -4.45
C ASP A 72 7.46 13.00 -4.10
N ARG A 73 6.59 13.37 -5.05
CA ARG A 73 5.50 14.31 -4.80
C ARG A 73 4.55 13.80 -3.73
N LEU A 74 4.17 12.51 -3.74
CA LEU A 74 3.34 11.92 -2.67
C LEU A 74 4.04 12.00 -1.31
N ALA A 75 5.33 11.68 -1.23
CA ALA A 75 6.10 11.75 0.01
C ALA A 75 6.17 13.19 0.58
N SER A 76 6.16 14.22 -0.28
CA SER A 76 6.18 15.64 0.15
C SER A 76 4.86 16.13 0.79
N GLN A 77 3.76 15.42 0.54
CA GLN A 77 2.40 15.78 1.00
C GLN A 77 1.80 14.75 1.97
N ALA A 78 2.58 13.73 2.34
CA ALA A 78 2.15 12.62 3.18
C ALA A 78 3.08 12.43 4.39
N VAL A 79 2.65 11.56 5.32
CA VAL A 79 3.54 11.06 6.37
C VAL A 79 4.41 9.96 5.81
N ASN A 80 5.73 10.12 5.93
CA ASN A 80 6.71 9.14 5.48
C ASN A 80 7.27 8.32 6.66
N PHE A 81 7.14 6.99 6.59
CA PHE A 81 7.65 6.07 7.62
C PHE A 81 9.01 5.49 7.21
N CYS A 82 10.09 6.23 7.47
CA CYS A 82 11.43 5.86 7.01
C CYS A 82 12.05 4.61 7.70
N ASN A 83 11.39 4.08 8.74
CA ASN A 83 11.84 2.89 9.47
C ASN A 83 10.86 1.71 9.31
N ALA A 84 9.98 1.74 8.30
CA ALA A 84 9.09 0.62 7.99
C ALA A 84 9.89 -0.51 7.32
N VAL A 85 9.68 -1.74 7.79
CA VAL A 85 10.35 -2.95 7.27
C VAL A 85 9.35 -4.09 7.09
N SER A 86 9.62 -4.98 6.13
CA SER A 86 8.94 -6.28 6.07
C SER A 86 9.61 -7.24 7.05
N ASN A 87 8.84 -7.82 7.97
CA ASN A 87 9.34 -8.77 8.96
C ASN A 87 9.91 -10.05 8.32
N MET A 88 9.36 -10.46 7.19
CA MET A 88 9.82 -11.56 6.35
C MET A 88 9.71 -11.08 4.89
N PRO A 89 10.83 -10.69 4.25
CA PRO A 89 10.84 -10.11 2.91
C PRO A 89 10.64 -11.17 1.82
N VAL A 90 9.52 -11.91 1.90
CA VAL A 90 9.04 -12.92 0.95
C VAL A 90 7.61 -12.55 0.57
N CYS A 91 7.26 -12.63 -0.72
CA CYS A 91 5.99 -12.14 -1.28
C CYS A 91 4.77 -12.61 -0.48
N SER A 92 4.57 -13.93 -0.39
CA SER A 92 3.38 -14.50 0.27
C SER A 92 3.36 -14.21 1.77
N ALA A 93 4.52 -14.25 2.44
CA ALA A 93 4.63 -13.97 3.87
C ALA A 93 4.26 -12.50 4.22
N TYR A 94 4.76 -11.55 3.41
CA TYR A 94 4.42 -10.14 3.56
C TYR A 94 2.92 -9.90 3.35
N ARG A 95 2.35 -10.44 2.27
CA ARG A 95 0.92 -10.27 1.94
C ARG A 95 0.01 -10.88 2.99
N ALA A 96 0.37 -12.06 3.51
CA ALA A 96 -0.36 -12.70 4.60
C ALA A 96 -0.30 -11.85 5.89
N SER A 97 0.87 -11.30 6.22
CA SER A 97 1.02 -10.41 7.36
C SER A 97 0.20 -9.13 7.19
N LEU A 98 0.21 -8.55 5.98
CA LEU A 98 -0.59 -7.37 5.62
C LEU A 98 -2.08 -7.60 5.84
N PHE A 99 -2.64 -8.70 5.31
CA PHE A 99 -4.09 -8.91 5.39
C PHE A 99 -4.57 -9.41 6.75
N THR A 100 -3.74 -10.12 7.52
CA THR A 100 -4.15 -10.64 8.83
C THR A 100 -3.75 -9.76 10.00
N GLY A 101 -2.77 -8.86 9.81
CA GLY A 101 -2.13 -8.13 10.90
C GLY A 101 -1.29 -9.01 11.84
N LYS A 102 -0.92 -10.22 11.42
CA LYS A 102 -0.19 -11.21 12.22
C LYS A 102 1.20 -11.48 11.66
N TYR A 103 2.09 -12.02 12.50
CA TYR A 103 3.41 -12.48 12.06
C TYR A 103 3.32 -13.76 11.22
N PRO A 104 4.31 -14.04 10.35
CA PRO A 104 4.39 -15.29 9.58
C PRO A 104 4.25 -16.56 10.42
N THR A 105 4.78 -16.57 11.64
CA THR A 105 4.65 -17.68 12.60
C THR A 105 3.20 -17.97 13.02
N SER A 106 2.31 -16.98 12.91
CA SER A 106 0.87 -17.11 13.21
C SER A 106 0.01 -17.31 11.97
N THR A 107 0.46 -16.87 10.80
CA THR A 107 -0.26 -17.08 9.53
C THR A 107 0.08 -18.43 8.89
N GLY A 108 1.23 -19.01 9.23
CA GLY A 108 1.77 -20.21 8.58
C GLY A 108 2.41 -19.92 7.21
N MET A 109 2.34 -18.68 6.73
CA MET A 109 2.87 -18.27 5.43
C MET A 109 4.34 -17.86 5.57
N VAL A 110 5.24 -18.83 5.46
CA VAL A 110 6.70 -18.63 5.67
C VAL A 110 7.52 -18.70 4.37
N ILE A 111 6.94 -19.25 3.31
CA ILE A 111 7.54 -19.33 1.97
C ILE A 111 6.46 -19.00 0.93
N ASN A 112 6.88 -18.80 -0.32
CA ASN A 112 5.95 -18.78 -1.46
C ASN A 112 5.38 -20.20 -1.69
N GLU A 113 4.43 -20.36 -2.61
CA GLU A 113 3.78 -21.64 -2.95
C GLU A 113 2.83 -22.22 -1.89
N LEU A 114 2.57 -21.50 -0.80
CA LEU A 114 1.59 -21.92 0.20
C LEU A 114 0.21 -21.35 -0.11
N ARG A 115 -0.82 -22.10 0.25
CA ARG A 115 -2.20 -21.61 0.27
C ARG A 115 -2.52 -21.02 1.62
N MET A 116 -3.01 -19.79 1.61
CA MET A 116 -3.40 -19.11 2.84
C MET A 116 -4.55 -19.85 3.55
N ASN A 117 -4.43 -19.99 4.87
CA ASN A 117 -5.54 -20.47 5.69
C ASN A 117 -6.69 -19.45 5.68
N THR A 118 -7.84 -19.88 5.18
CA THR A 118 -9.01 -19.03 5.00
C THR A 118 -9.79 -18.75 6.30
N ASN A 119 -9.45 -19.43 7.41
CA ASN A 119 -10.06 -19.21 8.73
C ASN A 119 -9.55 -17.95 9.44
N HIS A 120 -8.58 -17.23 8.87
CA HIS A 120 -8.13 -15.97 9.42
C HIS A 120 -9.15 -14.85 9.16
N GLU A 121 -9.47 -14.08 10.21
CA GLU A 121 -10.09 -12.78 10.02
C GLU A 121 -9.05 -11.87 9.34
N CYS A 122 -9.44 -11.28 8.21
CA CYS A 122 -8.56 -10.53 7.33
C CYS A 122 -9.13 -9.14 7.07
N PHE A 123 -8.27 -8.24 6.62
CA PHE A 123 -8.60 -6.85 6.35
C PHE A 123 -9.77 -6.71 5.35
N GLY A 124 -9.81 -7.57 4.32
CA GLY A 124 -10.93 -7.63 3.38
C GLY A 124 -12.27 -7.98 4.05
N HIS A 125 -12.29 -8.96 4.98
CA HIS A 125 -13.49 -9.32 5.75
C HIS A 125 -14.03 -8.13 6.56
N VAL A 126 -13.13 -7.40 7.23
CA VAL A 126 -13.48 -6.23 8.04
C VAL A 126 -14.08 -5.12 7.17
N LEU A 127 -13.44 -4.80 6.04
CA LEU A 127 -13.93 -3.76 5.12
C LEU A 127 -15.29 -4.11 4.54
N THR A 128 -15.46 -5.34 4.04
CA THR A 128 -16.72 -5.82 3.46
C THR A 128 -17.85 -5.79 4.49
N ARG A 129 -17.62 -6.28 5.71
CA ARG A 129 -18.61 -6.24 6.80
C ARG A 129 -18.93 -4.80 7.23
N ALA A 130 -17.98 -3.88 7.13
CA ALA A 130 -18.20 -2.46 7.37
C ALA A 130 -18.96 -1.75 6.22
N GLY A 131 -19.32 -2.46 5.15
CA GLY A 131 -20.12 -1.93 4.04
C GLY A 131 -19.32 -1.15 3.00
N TYR A 132 -18.00 -1.34 2.95
CA TYR A 132 -17.15 -0.76 1.91
C TYR A 132 -17.37 -1.48 0.56
N GLN A 133 -17.37 -0.73 -0.53
CA GLN A 133 -17.18 -1.28 -1.86
C GLN A 133 -15.72 -1.69 -2.03
N THR A 134 -15.41 -2.97 -1.82
CA THR A 134 -14.03 -3.47 -1.93
C THR A 134 -13.65 -3.74 -3.38
N GLY A 135 -12.40 -3.41 -3.75
CA GLY A 135 -11.79 -3.76 -5.02
C GLY A 135 -10.39 -4.32 -4.81
N TYR A 136 -10.01 -5.34 -5.58
CA TYR A 136 -8.65 -5.86 -5.63
C TYR A 136 -8.17 -5.99 -7.08
N ILE A 137 -7.02 -5.39 -7.37
CA ILE A 137 -6.41 -5.37 -8.71
C ILE A 137 -4.95 -5.82 -8.61
N GLY A 138 -4.56 -6.75 -9.48
CA GLY A 138 -3.16 -7.17 -9.67
C GLY A 138 -2.77 -8.46 -8.94
N LYS A 139 -1.50 -8.54 -8.50
CA LYS A 139 -0.90 -9.78 -7.95
C LYS A 139 -1.53 -10.17 -6.60
N TRP A 140 -1.96 -11.42 -6.44
CA TRP A 140 -2.53 -11.95 -5.19
C TRP A 140 -1.51 -12.74 -4.36
N HIS A 141 -0.90 -13.77 -4.96
CA HIS A 141 0.20 -14.59 -4.43
C HIS A 141 -0.03 -15.20 -3.03
N LEU A 142 -1.27 -15.57 -2.72
CA LEU A 142 -1.67 -16.23 -1.46
C LEU A 142 -2.46 -17.53 -1.69
N TYR A 143 -2.49 -18.00 -2.93
CA TYR A 143 -3.20 -19.22 -3.32
C TYR A 143 -2.23 -20.22 -3.93
N ALA A 144 -2.40 -21.50 -3.63
CA ALA A 144 -1.67 -22.58 -4.28
C ALA A 144 -2.51 -23.85 -4.20
N ASN A 145 -2.72 -24.52 -5.34
CA ASN A 145 -3.42 -25.80 -5.41
C ASN A 145 -2.47 -26.94 -5.77
N LYS A 146 -1.41 -26.64 -6.52
CA LYS A 146 -0.28 -27.53 -6.81
C LYS A 146 1.02 -26.75 -6.67
N LEU A 147 2.07 -27.37 -6.15
CA LEU A 147 3.40 -26.77 -6.08
C LEU A 147 3.89 -26.36 -7.48
N GLY A 148 4.29 -25.10 -7.66
CA GLY A 148 4.71 -24.56 -8.95
C GLY A 148 3.57 -24.44 -9.98
N ASN A 149 3.90 -24.56 -11.26
CA ASN A 149 2.93 -24.51 -12.37
C ASN A 149 1.99 -23.29 -12.33
N HIS A 150 2.56 -22.11 -12.12
CA HIS A 150 1.82 -20.87 -11.90
C HIS A 150 0.90 -20.45 -13.05
N HIS A 151 1.21 -20.87 -14.27
CA HIS A 151 0.42 -20.51 -15.43
C HIS A 151 -0.85 -21.36 -15.58
N ASP A 152 -0.96 -22.50 -14.89
CA ASP A 152 -2.18 -23.31 -14.91
C ASP A 152 -3.31 -22.53 -14.22
N PRO A 153 -4.52 -22.44 -14.80
CA PRO A 153 -5.68 -21.87 -14.12
C PRO A 153 -5.91 -22.43 -12.72
N LYS A 154 -5.54 -23.68 -12.44
CA LYS A 154 -5.63 -24.27 -11.09
C LYS A 154 -4.78 -23.52 -10.04
N ASN A 155 -3.75 -22.79 -10.46
CA ASN A 155 -2.86 -22.01 -9.59
C ASN A 155 -2.87 -20.51 -9.88
N SER A 156 -3.23 -20.06 -11.09
CA SER A 156 -3.30 -18.64 -11.44
C SER A 156 -4.63 -17.98 -11.09
N TYR A 157 -5.73 -18.75 -11.03
CA TYR A 157 -7.05 -18.26 -10.67
C TYR A 157 -7.32 -18.44 -9.17
N VAL A 158 -7.98 -17.44 -8.58
CA VAL A 158 -8.42 -17.45 -7.18
C VAL A 158 -9.95 -17.44 -7.17
N PRO A 159 -10.59 -18.53 -6.70
CA PRO A 159 -12.05 -18.63 -6.74
C PRO A 159 -12.72 -17.57 -5.85
N PRO A 160 -13.89 -17.04 -6.24
CA PRO A 160 -14.74 -16.26 -5.34
C PRO A 160 -15.00 -17.02 -4.04
N GLY A 161 -15.02 -16.28 -2.93
CA GLY A 161 -15.27 -16.84 -1.61
C GLY A 161 -14.03 -16.81 -0.69
N PRO A 162 -13.83 -17.82 0.17
CA PRO A 162 -12.87 -17.74 1.28
C PRO A 162 -11.43 -17.44 0.86
N ASP A 163 -10.99 -17.90 -0.31
CA ASP A 163 -9.63 -17.70 -0.81
C ASP A 163 -9.32 -16.24 -1.21
N ARG A 164 -10.34 -15.38 -1.34
CA ARG A 164 -10.17 -13.93 -1.56
C ARG A 164 -10.14 -13.13 -0.27
N LEU A 165 -10.17 -13.80 0.90
CA LEU A 165 -9.99 -13.21 2.23
C LEU A 165 -10.88 -11.97 2.49
N GLY A 166 -12.10 -12.03 1.95
CA GLY A 166 -13.14 -11.01 2.12
C GLY A 166 -13.17 -9.91 1.06
N PHE A 167 -12.31 -9.94 0.06
CA PHE A 167 -12.43 -9.09 -1.13
C PHE A 167 -13.53 -9.63 -2.07
N ASN A 168 -14.79 -9.34 -1.73
CA ASN A 168 -15.98 -9.88 -2.41
C ASN A 168 -16.58 -8.94 -3.46
N GLY A 169 -16.01 -7.75 -3.63
CA GLY A 169 -16.46 -6.77 -4.62
C GLY A 169 -15.73 -6.92 -5.96
N TYR A 170 -15.19 -5.82 -6.48
CA TYR A 170 -14.50 -5.82 -7.77
C TYR A 170 -13.21 -6.65 -7.68
N TRP A 171 -13.02 -7.60 -8.60
CA TRP A 171 -11.86 -8.47 -8.64
C TRP A 171 -11.29 -8.55 -10.05
N ALA A 172 -10.06 -8.07 -10.21
CA ALA A 172 -9.29 -8.17 -11.45
C ALA A 172 -7.84 -8.52 -11.12
N ALA A 173 -7.57 -9.79 -10.85
CA ALA A 173 -6.33 -10.23 -10.25
C ALA A 173 -5.79 -11.53 -10.85
N TYR A 174 -4.50 -11.74 -10.67
CA TYR A 174 -3.83 -13.00 -10.93
C TYR A 174 -3.14 -13.47 -9.67
N ASN A 175 -3.00 -14.78 -9.49
CA ASN A 175 -2.28 -15.28 -8.33
C ASN A 175 -0.77 -15.01 -8.42
N PHE A 176 -0.12 -15.52 -9.46
CA PHE A 176 1.30 -15.29 -9.68
C PHE A 176 1.66 -15.43 -11.16
N HIS A 177 2.47 -14.51 -11.66
CA HIS A 177 3.27 -14.61 -12.88
C HIS A 177 4.27 -13.45 -12.92
N HIS A 178 5.29 -13.54 -13.79
CA HIS A 178 6.24 -12.47 -14.04
C HIS A 178 6.25 -12.01 -15.50
N ASN A 179 5.09 -12.07 -16.16
CA ASN A 179 4.87 -11.45 -17.46
C ASN A 179 4.38 -10.02 -17.24
N TYR A 180 5.09 -9.01 -17.75
CA TYR A 180 4.64 -7.61 -17.63
C TYR A 180 4.17 -7.00 -18.96
N TYR A 181 4.40 -7.68 -20.08
CA TYR A 181 3.64 -7.49 -21.31
C TYR A 181 2.91 -8.78 -21.68
N ASN A 182 1.78 -8.63 -22.38
CA ASN A 182 0.87 -9.74 -22.72
C ASN A 182 0.40 -10.52 -21.48
N ALA A 183 0.32 -9.82 -20.35
CA ALA A 183 -0.15 -10.37 -19.09
C ALA A 183 -1.67 -10.59 -19.11
N TYR A 184 -2.15 -11.27 -18.08
CA TYR A 184 -3.56 -11.59 -17.95
C TYR A 184 -4.01 -11.47 -16.51
N TYR A 185 -5.32 -11.37 -16.33
CA TYR A 185 -5.97 -11.45 -15.04
C TYR A 185 -7.17 -12.39 -15.11
N HIS A 186 -7.72 -12.68 -13.94
CA HIS A 186 -8.97 -13.40 -13.78
C HIS A 186 -9.97 -12.51 -13.06
N THR A 187 -11.25 -12.73 -13.36
CA THR A 187 -12.39 -12.19 -12.61
C THR A 187 -12.98 -13.32 -11.77
N ASP A 188 -14.24 -13.70 -11.99
CA ASP A 188 -14.96 -14.74 -11.25
C ASP A 188 -14.97 -16.10 -11.96
N SER A 189 -14.05 -16.30 -12.90
CA SER A 189 -13.89 -17.55 -13.63
C SER A 189 -12.42 -17.87 -13.91
N THR A 190 -12.13 -19.12 -14.25
CA THR A 190 -10.79 -19.59 -14.65
C THR A 190 -10.32 -19.04 -16.01
N LYS A 191 -11.18 -18.28 -16.72
CA LYS A 191 -10.85 -17.69 -18.01
C LYS A 191 -9.82 -16.58 -17.81
N LYS A 192 -8.64 -16.75 -18.41
CA LYS A 192 -7.64 -15.69 -18.52
C LYS A 192 -8.16 -14.58 -19.43
N ILE A 193 -8.19 -13.37 -18.92
CA ILE A 193 -8.50 -12.16 -19.68
C ILE A 193 -7.18 -11.46 -19.97
N SER A 194 -6.84 -11.33 -21.25
CA SER A 194 -5.62 -10.63 -21.67
C SER A 194 -5.78 -9.12 -21.51
N TYR A 195 -4.72 -8.44 -21.06
CA TYR A 195 -4.67 -6.98 -21.11
C TYR A 195 -4.54 -6.41 -22.52
N GLY A 196 -4.25 -7.26 -23.51
CA GLY A 196 -4.01 -6.86 -24.90
C GLY A 196 -2.55 -7.05 -25.30
N LYS A 197 -2.31 -7.18 -26.61
CA LYS A 197 -0.97 -7.36 -27.17
C LYS A 197 -0.15 -6.09 -26.97
N GLY A 198 1.05 -6.22 -26.39
CA GLY A 198 1.96 -5.09 -26.17
C GLY A 198 1.54 -4.12 -25.06
N VAL A 199 0.48 -4.44 -24.31
CA VAL A 199 0.04 -3.62 -23.16
C VAL A 199 0.91 -3.94 -21.95
N TYR A 200 1.46 -2.90 -21.33
CA TYR A 200 2.22 -2.99 -20.09
C TYR A 200 1.27 -3.16 -18.90
N GLU A 201 1.47 -4.21 -18.11
CA GLU A 201 0.53 -4.62 -17.05
C GLU A 201 0.23 -3.49 -16.03
N PRO A 202 1.21 -2.78 -15.46
CA PRO A 202 0.93 -1.69 -14.52
C PRO A 202 0.05 -0.59 -15.12
N ASP A 203 0.17 -0.29 -16.42
CA ASP A 203 -0.68 0.70 -17.07
C ASP A 203 -2.15 0.22 -17.09
N ALA A 204 -2.39 -1.01 -17.55
CA ALA A 204 -3.72 -1.59 -17.58
C ALA A 204 -4.34 -1.71 -16.18
N GLN A 205 -3.55 -2.09 -15.17
CA GLN A 205 -4.00 -2.13 -13.78
C GLN A 205 -4.36 -0.74 -13.24
N THR A 206 -3.62 0.29 -13.66
CA THR A 206 -3.90 1.68 -13.31
C THR A 206 -5.18 2.19 -13.99
N ASP A 207 -5.40 1.84 -15.25
CA ASP A 207 -6.64 2.17 -15.97
C ASP A 207 -7.86 1.49 -15.33
N MET A 208 -7.76 0.20 -14.98
CA MET A 208 -8.82 -0.48 -14.23
C MET A 208 -9.08 0.15 -12.86
N ALA A 209 -8.02 0.60 -12.16
CA ALA A 209 -8.16 1.32 -10.90
C ALA A 209 -8.89 2.66 -11.11
N ALA A 210 -8.56 3.41 -12.14
CA ALA A 210 -9.25 4.65 -12.49
C ALA A 210 -10.73 4.41 -12.80
N ASP A 211 -11.05 3.37 -13.58
CA ASP A 211 -12.43 3.01 -13.91
C ASP A 211 -13.20 2.55 -12.66
N PHE A 212 -12.58 1.80 -11.75
CA PHE A 212 -13.16 1.46 -10.45
C PHE A 212 -13.50 2.73 -9.66
N LEU A 213 -12.56 3.68 -9.54
CA LEU A 213 -12.78 4.93 -8.82
C LEU A 213 -13.93 5.74 -9.42
N GLN A 214 -13.96 5.91 -10.76
CA GLN A 214 -15.04 6.61 -11.45
C GLN A 214 -16.41 5.96 -11.22
N ASN A 215 -16.47 4.62 -11.18
CA ASN A 215 -17.71 3.91 -10.92
C ASN A 215 -18.16 4.01 -9.47
N THR A 216 -17.24 3.89 -8.50
CA THR A 216 -17.56 4.03 -7.08
C THR A 216 -17.96 5.46 -6.69
N ALA A 217 -17.42 6.48 -7.37
CA ALA A 217 -17.77 7.88 -7.16
C ALA A 217 -19.25 8.20 -7.48
N LYS A 218 -19.96 7.30 -8.17
CA LYS A 218 -21.41 7.41 -8.44
C LYS A 218 -22.28 7.01 -7.23
N SER A 219 -21.67 6.56 -6.13
CA SER A 219 -22.36 6.12 -4.91
C SER A 219 -21.85 6.87 -3.67
N ASP A 220 -22.72 7.02 -2.66
CA ASP A 220 -22.34 7.55 -1.35
C ASP A 220 -21.68 6.50 -0.43
N LYS A 221 -21.58 5.24 -0.87
CA LYS A 221 -20.90 4.18 -0.11
C LYS A 221 -19.39 4.41 -0.12
N PRO A 222 -18.69 4.19 1.01
CA PRO A 222 -17.24 4.26 1.01
C PRO A 222 -16.66 3.11 0.20
N PHE A 223 -15.49 3.29 -0.41
CA PHE A 223 -14.80 2.24 -1.17
C PHE A 223 -13.40 1.95 -0.59
N ALA A 224 -12.91 0.74 -0.85
CA ALA A 224 -11.57 0.31 -0.49
C ALA A 224 -10.93 -0.43 -1.66
N LEU A 225 -9.92 0.16 -2.30
CA LEU A 225 -9.20 -0.43 -3.43
C LEU A 225 -7.80 -0.86 -2.99
N PHE A 226 -7.45 -2.12 -3.26
CA PHE A 226 -6.08 -2.62 -3.18
C PHE A 226 -5.52 -2.77 -4.59
N LEU A 227 -4.45 -2.03 -4.89
CA LEU A 227 -3.75 -2.04 -6.16
C LEU A 227 -2.35 -2.61 -5.95
N SER A 228 -2.18 -3.86 -6.36
CA SER A 228 -0.98 -4.66 -6.13
C SER A 228 -0.19 -4.85 -7.43
N TYR A 229 0.76 -3.96 -7.69
CA TYR A 229 1.63 -4.09 -8.85
C TYR A 229 2.62 -5.25 -8.68
N GLY A 230 2.85 -5.98 -9.79
CA GLY A 230 3.88 -7.01 -9.86
C GLY A 230 5.29 -6.44 -10.05
N THR A 231 5.44 -5.30 -10.72
CA THR A 231 6.74 -4.64 -10.90
C THR A 231 7.14 -3.87 -9.62
N PRO A 232 8.45 -3.65 -9.36
CA PRO A 232 9.65 -3.99 -10.16
C PRO A 232 10.24 -5.39 -9.91
N HIS A 233 9.45 -6.37 -9.47
CA HIS A 233 9.92 -7.75 -9.31
C HIS A 233 10.53 -8.30 -10.61
N ASP A 234 11.47 -9.24 -10.49
CA ASP A 234 12.12 -9.88 -11.65
C ASP A 234 11.08 -10.53 -12.59
N PRO A 235 11.40 -10.74 -13.89
CA PRO A 235 12.68 -10.50 -14.55
C PRO A 235 13.01 -9.00 -14.74
N TRP A 236 14.26 -8.67 -15.08
CA TRP A 236 14.67 -7.30 -15.47
C TRP A 236 15.23 -7.31 -16.89
N SER A 237 14.38 -7.65 -17.85
CA SER A 237 14.66 -7.63 -19.28
C SER A 237 13.84 -6.54 -19.98
N ASP A 238 14.02 -6.39 -21.29
CA ASP A 238 13.28 -5.44 -22.14
C ASP A 238 11.75 -5.57 -22.00
N ASN A 239 11.26 -6.73 -21.53
CA ASN A 239 9.86 -7.01 -21.24
C ASN A 239 9.37 -6.43 -19.89
N THR A 240 10.16 -5.60 -19.21
CA THR A 240 9.88 -5.14 -17.83
C THR A 240 10.05 -3.63 -17.66
N SER A 241 10.83 -3.00 -18.55
CA SER A 241 11.06 -1.57 -18.59
C SER A 241 10.32 -0.94 -19.77
N ARG A 242 9.38 -0.05 -19.46
CA ARG A 242 9.02 1.00 -20.41
C ARG A 242 10.28 1.85 -20.57
N GLU A 243 10.84 1.97 -21.78
CA GLU A 243 11.74 3.08 -22.06
C GLU A 243 11.06 4.35 -21.55
N SER A 244 11.82 5.27 -20.96
CA SER A 244 11.38 6.46 -20.23
C SER A 244 10.66 7.52 -21.09
N THR A 245 9.93 7.12 -22.13
CA THR A 245 9.23 7.95 -23.10
C THR A 245 7.73 7.88 -22.87
N GLY A 246 7.26 8.63 -21.85
CA GLY A 246 5.85 8.98 -21.71
C GLY A 246 5.27 8.57 -20.38
N ILE A 247 5.14 9.55 -19.48
CA ILE A 247 4.20 9.50 -18.37
C ILE A 247 2.81 9.30 -19.00
N CYS A 248 2.18 8.14 -18.75
CA CYS A 248 0.77 7.97 -19.06
C CYS A 248 -0.02 8.89 -18.12
N SER A 249 -0.27 10.13 -18.53
CA SER A 249 -1.09 11.08 -17.78
C SER A 249 -2.52 11.03 -18.31
N ARG A 250 -3.30 10.04 -17.85
CA ARG A 250 -4.76 10.21 -17.89
C ARG A 250 -5.14 11.12 -16.73
N THR A 251 -5.44 12.37 -17.02
CA THR A 251 -5.97 13.30 -16.02
C THR A 251 -7.36 12.82 -15.61
N LEU A 252 -7.51 12.35 -14.37
CA LEU A 252 -8.81 11.99 -13.81
C LEU A 252 -9.48 13.26 -13.28
N SER A 253 -10.57 13.66 -13.93
CA SER A 253 -11.43 14.73 -13.44
C SER A 253 -12.42 14.15 -12.42
N PHE A 254 -12.22 14.47 -11.15
CA PHE A 254 -13.20 14.19 -10.10
C PHE A 254 -14.08 15.43 -9.87
N PRO A 255 -15.38 15.28 -9.60
CA PRO A 255 -16.20 16.41 -9.17
C PRO A 255 -15.61 17.00 -7.88
N SER A 256 -15.40 18.31 -7.87
CA SER A 256 -14.80 19.05 -6.75
C SER A 256 -15.53 18.72 -5.45
N HIS A 257 -14.91 17.91 -4.60
CA HIS A 257 -15.36 17.75 -3.23
C HIS A 257 -14.76 18.87 -2.40
N PRO A 258 -15.54 19.54 -1.53
CA PRO A 258 -15.01 20.56 -0.64
C PRO A 258 -14.03 19.88 0.32
N ILE A 259 -12.74 19.92 -0.01
CA ILE A 259 -11.68 19.62 0.93
C ILE A 259 -11.74 20.74 1.95
N THR A 260 -12.30 20.46 3.12
CA THR A 260 -12.15 21.32 4.29
C THR A 260 -10.69 21.20 4.74
N ARG A 261 -9.84 21.98 4.08
CA ARG A 261 -8.46 22.19 4.49
C ARG A 261 -8.53 23.02 5.78
N THR A 262 -8.39 22.38 6.93
CA THR A 262 -7.95 23.08 8.12
C THR A 262 -6.54 23.57 7.83
N GLN A 263 -6.43 24.82 7.36
CA GLN A 263 -5.16 25.52 7.28
C GLN A 263 -4.63 25.67 8.71
N THR A 264 -3.74 24.78 9.13
CA THR A 264 -2.79 25.15 10.16
C THR A 264 -1.76 26.07 9.50
N THR A 265 -1.85 27.36 9.79
CA THR A 265 -0.86 28.36 9.40
C THR A 265 0.48 27.97 10.02
N SER A 266 1.34 27.30 9.27
CA SER A 266 2.74 27.16 9.64
C SER A 266 3.49 28.40 9.16
N THR A 267 3.84 29.28 10.10
CA THR A 267 4.83 30.33 9.90
C THR A 267 6.14 29.72 9.34
N PRO A 268 6.82 30.37 8.38
CA PRO A 268 8.10 29.86 7.89
C PRO A 268 9.15 29.95 8.99
N MET A 269 9.77 28.82 9.34
CA MET A 269 10.94 28.80 10.23
C MET A 269 12.18 29.18 9.42
N PRO A 270 12.98 30.18 9.83
CA PRO A 270 14.25 30.50 9.20
C PRO A 270 15.34 29.50 9.64
N GLY A 271 16.23 29.14 8.71
CA GLY A 271 17.47 28.41 9.02
C GLY A 271 17.65 27.10 8.27
N ALA A 272 17.88 27.18 6.96
CA ALA A 272 18.61 26.14 6.25
C ALA A 272 20.09 26.19 6.70
N GLY A 273 20.62 25.08 7.19
CA GLY A 273 22.01 24.98 7.61
C GLY A 273 22.36 23.60 8.14
N TYR A 274 22.41 22.59 7.26
CA TYR A 274 23.20 21.40 7.57
C TYR A 274 24.65 21.69 7.18
N GLN A 275 25.48 22.01 8.18
CA GLN A 275 26.92 22.11 7.97
C GLN A 275 27.49 20.73 7.63
N ARG A 276 28.18 20.67 6.48
CA ARG A 276 29.10 19.58 6.16
C ARG A 276 30.21 19.58 7.21
N SER A 277 30.40 18.47 7.91
CA SER A 277 31.69 18.20 8.53
C SER A 277 32.68 17.92 7.39
N ASN A 278 33.61 18.85 7.18
CA ASN A 278 34.72 18.73 6.24
C ASN A 278 35.55 17.49 6.58
N ALA A 279 35.60 16.52 5.67
CA ALA A 279 36.73 15.60 5.61
C ALA A 279 37.89 16.37 4.98
N THR A 280 38.87 16.72 5.80
CA THR A 280 40.16 17.26 5.35
C THR A 280 40.85 16.27 4.43
N ASN A 281 41.36 16.77 3.30
CA ASN A 281 42.24 16.06 2.38
C ASN A 281 43.41 15.42 3.12
N LEU A 282 43.55 14.11 2.98
CA LEU A 282 44.84 13.42 3.04
C LEU A 282 44.93 12.55 1.80
N SER A 283 45.63 13.06 0.80
CA SER A 283 46.15 12.29 -0.32
C SER A 283 47.49 11.69 0.09
N THR A 284 47.55 10.36 0.25
CA THR A 284 48.74 9.54 -0.02
C THR A 284 48.25 8.15 -0.36
N GLY A 285 48.83 7.57 -1.41
CA GLY A 285 48.32 6.37 -2.09
C GLY A 285 48.52 5.05 -1.35
N GLY A 286 48.16 3.98 -2.05
CA GLY A 286 48.33 2.58 -1.62
C GLY A 286 46.99 1.88 -1.43
N GLY A 287 46.66 0.97 -2.34
CA GLY A 287 45.43 0.19 -2.24
C GLY A 287 45.44 -0.75 -1.03
N THR A 288 44.27 -0.99 -0.44
CA THR A 288 43.98 -2.22 0.31
C THR A 288 42.45 -2.43 0.35
N THR A 289 42.04 -3.65 0.04
CA THR A 289 40.68 -4.19 0.13
C THR A 289 40.18 -4.18 1.59
N MET A 290 38.97 -3.65 1.83
CA MET A 290 38.29 -3.78 3.14
C MET A 290 37.22 -4.87 3.07
N ARG A 291 37.51 -6.02 3.70
CA ARG A 291 36.53 -7.04 4.07
C ARG A 291 35.76 -6.58 5.32
N TRP A 292 34.43 -6.60 5.25
CA TRP A 292 33.59 -6.48 6.45
C TRP A 292 33.39 -7.87 7.08
N ARG A 293 33.85 -8.04 8.32
CA ARG A 293 33.44 -9.16 9.20
C ARG A 293 32.57 -8.58 10.32
N PRO A 294 31.32 -9.02 10.52
CA PRO A 294 30.58 -8.72 11.72
C PRO A 294 31.02 -9.67 12.85
N THR A 295 31.58 -9.13 13.92
CA THR A 295 31.73 -9.84 15.20
C THR A 295 30.40 -9.80 15.95
N TRP A 296 29.82 -10.98 16.18
CA TRP A 296 28.76 -11.20 17.14
C TRP A 296 29.35 -11.31 18.55
N THR A 297 28.86 -10.53 19.50
CA THR A 297 28.95 -10.86 20.92
C THR A 297 27.53 -11.14 21.40
N GLY A 298 27.29 -12.40 21.75
CA GLY A 298 25.99 -12.91 22.15
C GLY A 298 25.68 -12.75 23.64
N ILE A 299 24.39 -13.03 23.92
CA ILE A 299 23.68 -13.26 25.19
C ILE A 299 23.65 -12.08 26.16
#